data_AF-A0A3B9H928-F1
#
_entry.id   AF-A0A3B9H928-F1
#
_cell.length_a   1.000
_cell.length_b   1.000
_cell.length_c   1.000
_cell.angle_alpha   90.00
_cell.angle_beta   90.00
_cell.angle_gamma   90.00
#
_symmetry.space_group_name_H-M   'P 1'
#
loop_
_entity.id
_entity.type
_entity.pdbx_description
1 polymer ?
#
loop_
_entity_poly.entity_id
_entity_poly.type
_entity_poly.pdbx_seq_one_letter_code
_entity_poly.pdbx_strand_id
1 'polypeptide(L)'
;CNAIGAHHDEIEMTSLISPIVQVCDAISGARPGARREIVESYIQRIKDLEGLALEYPGVQKSYAIQAGRELRVLVESEKVSDKRADELSFEISQKIQTEMTYPGQVKVTVIREKRAVNYAK
;
A
#
# COMPACT_ATOMS: atom_id res chain seq x y z
N CYS A 1 -3.49 -19.90 -24.50
CA CYS A 1 -4.54 -19.41 -25.43
C CYS A 1 -4.40 -17.89 -25.53
N ASN A 2 -4.39 -17.28 -26.74
CA ASN A 2 -4.22 -15.82 -26.91
C ASN A 2 -5.28 -15.01 -26.16
N ALA A 3 -6.55 -15.45 -26.20
CA ALA A 3 -7.65 -14.75 -25.53
C ALA A 3 -7.43 -14.56 -24.02
N ILE A 4 -6.74 -15.49 -23.34
CA ILE A 4 -6.43 -15.38 -21.90
C ILE A 4 -5.35 -14.32 -21.65
N GLY A 5 -4.33 -14.20 -22.51
CA GLY A 5 -3.30 -13.16 -22.34
C GLY A 5 -3.77 -11.79 -22.81
N ALA A 6 -4.63 -11.73 -23.83
CA ALA A 6 -5.01 -10.48 -24.49
C ALA A 6 -6.21 -9.75 -23.84
N HIS A 7 -6.98 -10.40 -22.95
CA HIS A 7 -8.21 -9.79 -22.39
C HIS A 7 -7.98 -8.58 -21.46
N HIS A 8 -6.74 -8.37 -21.00
CA HIS A 8 -6.31 -7.18 -20.26
C HIS A 8 -5.37 -6.27 -21.07
N ASP A 9 -5.36 -6.41 -22.40
CA ASP A 9 -4.51 -5.66 -23.33
C ASP A 9 -2.99 -5.82 -23.08
N GLU A 10 -2.58 -6.89 -22.38
CA GLU A 10 -1.17 -7.18 -22.09
C GLU A 10 -0.39 -7.65 -23.33
N ILE A 11 -1.11 -8.21 -24.32
CA ILE A 11 -0.60 -8.64 -25.62
C ILE A 11 -1.62 -8.34 -26.72
N GLU A 12 -1.15 -8.32 -27.97
CA GLU A 12 -2.02 -8.12 -29.14
C GLU A 12 -3.11 -9.22 -29.26
N MET A 13 -4.34 -8.80 -29.56
CA MET A 13 -5.47 -9.69 -29.84
C MET A 13 -5.34 -10.26 -31.24
N THR A 14 -4.92 -11.52 -31.35
CA THR A 14 -4.73 -12.20 -32.65
C THR A 14 -5.89 -13.13 -33.01
N SER A 15 -6.92 -13.21 -32.16
CA SER A 15 -8.09 -14.07 -32.34
C SER A 15 -9.39 -13.30 -32.15
N LEU A 16 -10.41 -13.65 -32.93
CA LEU A 16 -11.78 -13.12 -32.81
C LEU A 16 -12.43 -13.41 -31.43
N ILE A 17 -11.95 -14.43 -30.72
CA ILE A 17 -12.46 -14.77 -29.38
C ILE A 17 -11.97 -13.76 -28.32
N SER A 18 -10.80 -13.15 -28.52
CA SER A 18 -10.18 -12.23 -27.57
C SER A 18 -11.08 -11.03 -27.20
N PRO A 19 -11.68 -10.27 -28.13
CA PRO A 19 -12.60 -9.18 -27.78
C PRO A 19 -13.88 -9.68 -27.10
N ILE A 20 -14.38 -10.88 -27.43
CA ILE A 20 -15.56 -11.46 -26.76
C ILE A 20 -15.25 -11.76 -25.30
N VAL A 21 -14.09 -12.36 -25.03
CA VAL A 21 -13.63 -12.66 -23.66
C VAL A 21 -13.45 -11.37 -22.85
N GLN A 22 -12.89 -10.32 -23.44
CA GLN A 22 -12.74 -9.01 -22.79
C GLN A 22 -14.10 -8.39 -22.43
N VAL A 23 -15.08 -8.43 -23.34
CA VAL A 23 -16.44 -7.94 -23.06
C VAL A 23 -17.10 -8.75 -21.94
N CYS A 24 -16.96 -10.08 -21.96
CA CYS A 24 -17.49 -10.95 -20.90
C CYS A 24 -16.86 -10.65 -19.53
N ASP A 25 -15.54 -10.41 -19.46
CA ASP A 25 -14.85 -10.01 -18.22
C ASP A 25 -15.39 -8.66 -17.70
N ALA A 26 -15.50 -7.67 -18.58
CA ALA A 26 -16.01 -6.34 -18.23
C ALA A 26 -17.45 -6.40 -17.67
N ILE A 27 -18.36 -7.13 -18.33
CA ILE A 27 -19.75 -7.32 -17.87
C ILE A 27 -19.77 -8.06 -16.54
N SER A 28 -18.98 -9.13 -16.40
CA SER A 28 -18.88 -9.91 -15.17
C SER A 28 -18.40 -9.05 -13.99
N GLY A 29 -17.38 -8.22 -14.21
CA GLY A 29 -16.78 -7.32 -13.22
C GLY A 29 -17.62 -6.10 -12.86
N ALA A 30 -18.53 -5.66 -13.73
CA ALA A 30 -19.44 -4.53 -13.50
C ALA A 30 -20.58 -4.85 -12.52
N ARG A 31 -20.81 -6.13 -12.18
CA ARG A 31 -21.86 -6.53 -11.24
C ARG A 31 -21.61 -5.92 -9.85
N PRO A 32 -22.64 -5.34 -9.20
CA PRO A 32 -22.52 -4.88 -7.83
C PRO A 32 -22.04 -6.02 -6.92
N GLY A 33 -20.88 -5.83 -6.28
CA GLY A 33 -20.29 -6.86 -5.41
C GLY A 33 -19.10 -7.61 -6.01
N ALA A 34 -19.00 -7.74 -7.34
CA ALA A 34 -17.98 -8.57 -7.99
C ALA A 34 -16.52 -8.19 -7.65
N ARG A 35 -16.29 -6.92 -7.29
CA ARG A 35 -14.99 -6.41 -6.84
C ARG A 35 -15.04 -5.73 -5.46
N ARG A 36 -16.20 -5.70 -4.78
CA ARG A 36 -16.36 -4.96 -3.50
C ARG A 36 -15.54 -5.57 -2.37
N GLU A 37 -15.62 -6.89 -2.19
CA GLU A 37 -14.85 -7.58 -1.14
C GLU A 37 -13.33 -7.40 -1.32
N ILE A 38 -12.87 -7.33 -2.58
CA ILE A 38 -11.46 -7.14 -2.91
C ILE A 38 -11.01 -5.70 -2.58
N VAL A 39 -11.86 -4.70 -2.83
CA VAL A 39 -11.55 -3.30 -2.51
C VAL A 39 -11.56 -3.07 -0.99
N GLU A 40 -12.55 -3.64 -0.28
CA GLU A 40 -12.65 -3.46 1.17
C GLU A 40 -11.49 -4.15 1.91
N SER A 41 -11.18 -5.39 1.54
CA SER A 41 -9.99 -6.09 2.07
C SER A 41 -8.68 -5.39 1.70
N TYR A 42 -8.61 -4.73 0.55
CA TYR A 42 -7.46 -3.91 0.17
C TYR A 42 -7.31 -2.65 1.04
N ILE A 43 -8.41 -1.92 1.29
CA ILE A 43 -8.42 -0.76 2.19
C ILE A 43 -8.07 -1.19 3.61
N GLN A 44 -8.62 -2.31 4.08
CA GLN A 44 -8.32 -2.82 5.42
C GLN A 44 -6.82 -3.14 5.56
N ARG A 45 -6.22 -3.83 4.57
CA ARG A 45 -4.77 -4.10 4.57
C ARG A 45 -3.91 -2.84 4.63
N ILE A 46 -4.31 -1.77 3.94
CA ILE A 46 -3.61 -0.48 4.03
C ILE A 46 -3.70 0.09 5.45
N LYS A 47 -4.91 0.08 6.04
CA LYS A 47 -5.11 0.58 7.40
C LYS A 47 -4.33 -0.23 8.42
N ASP A 48 -4.27 -1.55 8.26
CA ASP A 48 -3.51 -2.42 9.14
C ASP A 48 -2.00 -2.12 9.04
N LEU A 49 -1.50 -1.87 7.82
CA LEU A 49 -0.10 -1.49 7.56
C LEU A 49 0.24 -0.14 8.23
N GLU A 50 -0.64 0.85 8.11
CA GLU A 50 -0.50 2.15 8.79
C GLU A 50 -0.57 1.97 10.32
N GLY A 51 -1.52 1.17 10.81
CA GLY A 51 -1.73 0.88 12.22
C GLY A 51 -0.51 0.26 12.90
N LEU A 52 0.13 -0.70 12.25
CA LEU A 52 1.32 -1.40 12.76
C LEU A 52 2.45 -0.43 13.14
N ALA A 53 2.68 0.61 12.34
CA ALA A 53 3.71 1.61 12.65
C ALA A 53 3.30 2.55 13.79
N LEU A 54 2.00 2.81 13.99
CA LEU A 54 1.52 3.70 15.06
C LEU A 54 1.69 3.11 16.47
N GLU A 55 1.87 1.80 16.59
CA GLU A 55 2.12 1.13 17.87
C GLU A 55 3.50 1.48 18.47
N TYR A 56 4.42 1.97 17.64
CA TYR A 56 5.78 2.28 18.08
C TYR A 56 5.85 3.64 18.80
N PRO A 57 6.45 3.71 20.00
CA PRO A 57 6.61 4.96 20.73
C PRO A 57 7.37 6.03 19.92
N GLY A 58 6.80 7.23 19.83
CA GLY A 58 7.40 8.36 19.12
C GLY A 58 6.98 8.48 17.65
N VAL A 59 6.23 7.52 17.11
CA VAL A 59 5.55 7.66 15.82
C VAL A 59 4.33 8.56 15.99
N GLN A 60 4.27 9.63 15.21
CA GLN A 60 3.16 10.57 15.22
C GLN A 60 2.12 10.22 14.16
N LYS A 61 2.59 9.85 12.95
CA LYS A 61 1.74 9.50 11.80
C LYS A 61 2.41 8.44 10.94
N SER A 62 1.62 7.62 10.28
CA SER A 62 2.08 6.65 9.28
C SER A 62 1.15 6.70 8.07
N TYR A 63 1.71 6.52 6.88
CA TYR A 63 0.98 6.56 5.62
C TYR A 63 1.48 5.47 4.69
N ALA A 64 0.56 4.66 4.17
CA ALA A 64 0.84 3.75 3.08
C ALA A 64 0.69 4.50 1.75
N ILE A 65 1.77 4.56 0.97
CA ILE A 65 1.85 5.23 -0.32
C ILE A 65 2.06 4.17 -1.40
N GLN A 66 1.79 4.52 -2.66
CA GLN A 66 2.01 3.64 -3.82
C GLN A 66 1.28 2.31 -3.68
N ALA A 67 0.00 2.37 -3.33
CA ALA A 67 -0.85 1.20 -3.19
C ALA A 67 -0.35 0.19 -2.12
N GLY A 68 0.37 0.65 -1.09
CA GLY A 68 0.91 -0.19 -0.01
C GLY A 68 2.34 -0.68 -0.25
N ARG A 69 3.03 -0.20 -1.29
CA ARG A 69 4.43 -0.56 -1.57
C ARG A 69 5.45 0.32 -0.86
N GLU A 70 5.03 1.45 -0.30
CA GLU A 70 5.85 2.29 0.56
C GLU A 70 5.08 2.62 1.84
N LEU A 71 5.72 2.48 2.99
CA LEU A 71 5.21 2.94 4.27
C LEU A 71 6.07 4.10 4.76
N ARG A 72 5.45 5.27 4.88
CA ARG A 72 6.11 6.49 5.35
C ARG A 72 5.68 6.80 6.77
N VAL A 73 6.65 6.86 7.67
CA VAL A 73 6.43 7.00 9.11
C VAL A 73 7.02 8.32 9.57
N LEU A 74 6.20 9.18 10.15
CA LEU A 74 6.60 10.48 10.68
C LEU A 74 6.78 10.35 12.19
N VAL A 75 7.94 10.74 12.68
CA VAL A 75 8.29 10.69 14.10
C VAL A 75 8.61 12.07 14.65
N GLU A 76 8.35 12.26 15.94
CA GLU A 76 8.69 13.51 16.63
C GLU A 76 10.19 13.60 16.86
N SER A 77 10.82 14.66 16.34
CA SER A 77 12.27 14.86 16.45
C SER A 77 12.76 14.94 17.90
N GLU A 78 11.91 15.36 18.83
CA GLU A 78 12.25 15.51 20.26
C GLU A 78 12.26 14.18 21.02
N LYS A 79 11.49 13.19 20.57
CA LYS A 79 11.35 11.88 21.24
C LYS A 79 12.18 10.78 20.59
N VAL A 80 12.44 10.90 19.30
CA VAL A 80 13.17 9.89 18.52
C VAL A 80 14.50 10.48 18.05
N SER A 81 15.61 9.83 18.37
CA SER A 81 16.95 10.18 17.88
C SER A 81 17.20 9.62 16.47
N ASP A 82 18.26 10.06 15.80
CA ASP A 82 18.62 9.51 14.47
C ASP A 82 18.86 8.00 14.53
N LYS A 83 19.63 7.54 15.52
CA LYS A 83 19.86 6.11 15.73
C LYS A 83 18.56 5.34 15.96
N ARG A 84 17.63 5.90 16.74
CA ARG A 84 16.34 5.23 16.97
C ARG A 84 15.46 5.23 15.73
N ALA A 85 15.55 6.26 14.87
CA ALA A 85 14.84 6.28 13.59
C ALA A 85 15.35 5.19 12.63
N ASP A 86 16.67 4.98 12.58
CA ASP A 86 17.28 3.87 11.81
C ASP A 86 16.78 2.52 12.31
N GLU A 87 16.84 2.29 13.63
CA GLU A 87 16.32 1.08 14.28
C GLU A 87 14.83 0.86 14.01
N LEU A 88 14.00 1.91 14.14
CA LEU A 88 12.56 1.86 13.87
C LEU A 88 12.27 1.45 12.42
N SER A 89 13.00 2.00 11.45
CA SER A 89 12.80 1.66 10.05
C SER A 89 13.04 0.17 9.78
N PHE A 90 14.06 -0.39 10.43
CA PHE A 90 14.40 -1.80 10.35
C PHE A 90 13.37 -2.67 11.08
N GLU A 91 13.05 -2.35 12.34
CA GLU A 91 12.05 -3.07 13.15
C GLU A 91 10.69 -3.15 12.45
N ILE A 92 10.19 -2.04 11.92
CA ILE A 92 8.91 -1.98 11.20
C ILE A 92 8.98 -2.85 9.93
N SER A 93 10.09 -2.79 9.18
CA SER A 93 10.24 -3.63 7.98
C SER A 93 10.21 -5.13 8.29
N GLN A 94 10.84 -5.55 9.40
CA GLN A 94 10.84 -6.94 9.86
C GLN A 94 9.46 -7.37 10.35
N LYS A 95 8.75 -6.51 11.07
CA LYS A 95 7.39 -6.79 11.55
C LYS A 95 6.41 -6.96 10.39
N ILE A 96 6.48 -6.10 9.37
CA ILE A 96 5.69 -6.24 8.13
C ILE A 96 5.99 -7.56 7.45
N GLN A 97 7.27 -7.94 7.33
CA GLN A 97 7.67 -9.21 6.70
C GLN A 97 7.14 -10.44 7.46
N THR A 98 6.99 -10.35 8.78
CA THR A 98 6.61 -11.48 9.64
C THR A 98 5.10 -11.59 9.83
N GLU A 99 4.40 -10.48 10.04
CA GLU A 99 2.99 -10.45 10.41
C GLU A 99 2.05 -10.28 9.22
N MET A 100 2.53 -9.75 8.09
CA MET A 100 1.70 -9.46 6.93
C MET A 100 2.15 -10.25 5.70
N THR A 101 1.22 -10.92 5.04
CA THR A 101 1.47 -11.49 3.71
C THR A 101 1.33 -10.40 2.65
N TYR A 102 2.44 -9.72 2.33
CA TYR A 102 2.49 -8.73 1.27
C TYR A 102 3.22 -9.28 0.03
N PRO A 103 2.61 -9.24 -1.17
CA PRO A 103 3.30 -9.65 -2.38
C PRO A 103 4.34 -8.58 -2.77
N GLY A 104 5.62 -8.95 -2.66
CA GLY A 104 6.74 -8.11 -3.05
C GLY A 104 7.39 -7.36 -1.90
N GLN A 105 8.22 -6.37 -2.23
CA GLN A 105 8.96 -5.58 -1.26
C GLN A 105 8.16 -4.34 -0.85
N VAL A 106 8.14 -4.04 0.45
CA VAL A 106 7.58 -2.81 1.01
C VAL A 106 8.74 -1.94 1.49
N LYS A 107 8.85 -0.73 0.94
CA LYS A 107 9.86 0.24 1.35
C LYS A 107 9.38 0.98 2.60
N VAL A 108 10.12 0.90 3.70
CA VAL A 108 9.84 1.68 4.92
C VAL A 108 10.72 2.93 4.93
N THR A 109 10.11 4.10 5.14
CA THR A 109 10.83 5.38 5.24
C THR A 109 10.41 6.10 6.51
N VAL A 110 11.34 6.28 7.44
CA VAL A 110 11.12 7.05 8.67
C VAL A 110 11.62 8.47 8.46
N ILE A 111 10.77 9.45 8.77
CA ILE A 111 11.04 10.88 8.63
C ILE A 111 10.94 11.52 10.00
N ARG A 112 12.06 12.04 10.50
CA ARG A 112 12.09 12.91 11.67
C ARG A 112 11.69 14.31 11.25
N GLU A 113 10.63 14.84 11.86
CA GLU A 113 10.12 16.18 11.53
C GLU A 113 10.07 17.08 12.77
N LYS A 114 10.51 18.34 12.60
CA LYS A 114 10.26 19.44 13.54
C LYS A 114 9.39 20.49 12.86
N ARG A 115 8.20 20.76 13.39
CA ARG A 115 7.32 21.83 12.90
C ARG A 115 7.36 23.02 13.84
N ALA A 116 7.77 24.18 13.34
CA ALA A 116 7.61 25.46 14.02
C ALA A 116 6.48 26.23 13.34
N VAL A 117 5.45 26.60 14.10
CA VAL A 117 4.27 27.31 13.58
C VAL A 117 4.10 28.60 14.37
N ASN A 118 4.05 29.74 13.67
CA ASN A 118 3.81 31.06 14.23
C ASN A 118 2.62 31.68 13.52
N TYR A 119 1.72 32.30 14.28
CA TYR A 119 0.58 33.02 13.73
C TYR A 119 0.83 34.52 13.88
N ALA A 120 0.75 35.25 12.77
CA ALA A 120 0.62 36.70 12.80
C ALA A 120 -0.86 37.06 12.94
N LYS A 121 -1.15 38.11 13.70
CA LYS A 121 -2.49 38.70 13.77
C LYS A 121 -2.50 40.02 13.03
#